data_AF-A0A7C5J2G0-F1
#
_entry.id   AF-A0A7C5J2G0-F1
#
_cell.length_a   1.000
_cell.length_b   1.000
_cell.length_c   1.000
_cell.angle_alpha   90.00
_cell.angle_beta   90.00
_cell.angle_gamma   90.00
#
_symmetry.space_group_name_H-M   'P 1'
#
loop_
_entity.id
_entity.type
_entity.pdbx_description
1 polymer ?
#
loop_
_entity_poly.entity_id
_entity_poly.type
_entity_poly.pdbx_seq_one_letter_code
_entity_poly.pdbx_strand_id
1 'polypeptide(L)'
;MRRQRRRKVAWSNGGTEIELGRQSAAAYAEHAETLVVFETRALGDGRMKTTIIATCASPVPPAWLVAEGLGRDRVAKVKWTNGRLIATVERVFARKVLAERTFEPTGALAREALAQLIARGTLFGDSRDVTRERLAKRRLAARLAARGLLADIADTTTLTDEDHPSWLVARLTELGVEEAGDVALLSAEDVTAPNLPWEVAQALDQHFPAEVSTVDARYRVEVDVDEGEIILRYVGGNRGRVPKRSALPAFPGFKIKVDTGKGWAVVE
;
A
#
# COMPACT_ATOMS: atom_id res chain seq x y z
N MET A 1 -15.58 -17.87 5.27
CA MET A 1 -14.74 -18.39 4.17
C MET A 1 -13.94 -19.58 4.63
N ARG A 2 -13.86 -20.62 3.80
CA ARG A 2 -13.07 -21.82 4.09
C ARG A 2 -11.57 -21.51 4.12
N ARG A 3 -10.89 -22.05 5.13
CA ARG A 3 -9.44 -22.08 5.28
C ARG A 3 -9.00 -23.50 5.57
N GLN A 4 -8.01 -23.98 4.81
CA GLN A 4 -7.44 -25.29 5.03
C GLN A 4 -6.02 -25.12 5.59
N ARG A 5 -5.78 -25.66 6.79
CA ARG A 5 -4.45 -25.76 7.39
C ARG A 5 -4.15 -27.23 7.66
N ARG A 6 -3.22 -27.79 6.90
CA ARG A 6 -2.89 -29.22 6.93
C ARG A 6 -4.15 -30.08 6.76
N ARG A 7 -4.51 -30.85 7.78
CA ARG A 7 -5.68 -31.75 7.82
C ARG A 7 -6.93 -31.11 8.45
N LYS A 8 -6.88 -29.83 8.85
CA LYS A 8 -8.01 -29.14 9.50
C LYS A 8 -8.62 -28.09 8.59
N VAL A 9 -9.95 -28.07 8.54
CA VAL A 9 -10.74 -27.03 7.90
C VAL A 9 -11.26 -26.10 8.99
N ALA A 10 -10.98 -24.82 8.84
CA ALA A 10 -11.50 -23.74 9.67
C ALA A 10 -12.19 -22.71 8.79
N TRP A 11 -12.99 -21.85 9.42
CA TRP A 11 -13.77 -20.82 8.75
C TRP A 11 -13.47 -19.46 9.36
N SER A 12 -13.31 -18.44 8.52
CA SER A 12 -13.09 -17.07 9.00
C SER A 12 -13.64 -16.07 7.99
N ASN A 13 -14.02 -14.89 8.49
CA ASN A 13 -14.35 -13.70 7.71
C ASN A 13 -13.24 -12.62 7.83
N GLY A 14 -12.02 -13.00 8.21
CA GLY A 14 -10.89 -12.10 8.41
C GLY A 14 -10.57 -11.84 9.89
N GLY A 15 -11.49 -12.17 10.80
CA GLY A 15 -11.27 -12.18 12.24
C GLY A 15 -11.02 -13.60 12.79
N THR A 16 -11.58 -13.87 13.97
CA THR A 16 -11.43 -15.14 14.69
C THR A 16 -11.80 -16.34 13.84
N GLU A 17 -10.98 -17.39 13.90
CA GLU A 17 -11.24 -18.64 13.21
C GLU A 17 -12.26 -19.48 13.98
N ILE A 18 -13.17 -20.11 13.24
CA ILE A 18 -14.30 -20.90 13.75
C ILE A 18 -14.20 -22.31 13.16
N GLU A 19 -14.39 -23.32 14.00
CA GLU A 19 -14.50 -24.71 13.56
C GLU A 19 -15.98 -25.09 13.38
N LEU A 20 -16.28 -26.01 12.46
CA LEU A 20 -17.62 -26.61 12.39
C LEU A 20 -17.80 -27.63 13.50
N GLY A 21 -19.00 -27.72 14.08
CA GLY A 21 -19.36 -28.83 14.95
C GLY A 21 -19.14 -30.17 14.25
N ARG A 22 -18.65 -31.19 14.97
CA ARG A 22 -18.28 -32.50 14.41
C ARG A 22 -19.41 -33.21 13.66
N GLN A 23 -20.66 -32.95 14.07
CA GLN A 23 -21.86 -33.53 13.48
C GLN A 23 -22.63 -32.53 12.58
N SER A 24 -22.03 -31.38 12.24
CA SER A 24 -22.70 -30.38 11.42
C SER A 24 -22.99 -30.94 10.02
N ALA A 25 -24.24 -30.83 9.58
CA ALA A 25 -24.63 -31.22 8.22
C ALA A 25 -23.85 -30.43 7.15
N ALA A 26 -23.47 -29.19 7.45
CA ALA A 26 -22.65 -28.35 6.58
C ALA A 26 -21.24 -28.93 6.31
N ALA A 27 -20.75 -29.84 7.16
CA ALA A 27 -19.48 -30.53 6.93
C ALA A 27 -19.56 -31.52 5.75
N TYR A 28 -20.76 -32.01 5.42
CA TYR A 28 -20.99 -32.93 4.29
C TYR A 28 -21.27 -32.20 2.97
N ALA A 29 -21.35 -30.87 2.98
CA ALA A 29 -21.40 -30.10 1.75
C ALA A 29 -19.99 -30.10 1.12
N GLU A 30 -19.73 -31.15 0.34
CA GLU A 30 -18.51 -31.27 -0.44
C GLU A 30 -18.32 -29.99 -1.27
N HIS A 31 -17.11 -29.44 -1.24
CA HIS A 31 -16.74 -28.19 -1.93
C HIS A 31 -17.37 -26.88 -1.41
N ALA A 32 -18.04 -26.87 -0.25
CA ALA A 32 -18.46 -25.58 0.33
C ALA A 32 -17.23 -24.67 0.58
N GLU A 33 -17.21 -23.50 -0.07
CA GLU A 33 -16.18 -22.47 0.11
C GLU A 33 -16.63 -21.38 1.09
N THR A 34 -17.94 -21.26 1.25
CA THR A 34 -18.64 -20.20 1.99
C THR A 34 -19.72 -20.81 2.89
N LEU A 35 -19.82 -20.27 4.10
CA LEU A 35 -20.88 -20.58 5.06
C LEU A 35 -21.43 -19.26 5.60
N VAL A 36 -22.73 -19.24 5.87
CA VAL A 36 -23.34 -18.31 6.82
C VAL A 36 -23.44 -19.04 8.16
N VAL A 37 -22.92 -18.43 9.21
CA VAL A 37 -22.96 -18.96 10.58
C VAL A 37 -23.99 -18.17 11.36
N PHE A 38 -25.00 -18.86 11.86
CA PHE A 38 -26.12 -18.25 12.60
C PHE A 38 -25.88 -18.27 14.11
N GLU A 39 -25.20 -19.31 14.62
CA GLU A 39 -24.88 -19.43 16.04
C GLU A 39 -23.45 -19.96 16.22
N THR A 40 -22.75 -19.38 17.20
CA THR A 40 -21.44 -19.85 17.64
C THR A 40 -21.42 -20.09 19.14
N ARG A 41 -20.59 -21.02 19.59
CA ARG A 41 -20.28 -21.22 21.01
C ARG A 41 -18.79 -21.31 21.25
N ALA A 42 -18.34 -20.72 22.35
CA ALA A 42 -16.98 -20.82 22.83
C ALA A 42 -16.85 -22.02 23.78
N LEU A 43 -15.90 -22.90 23.51
CA LEU A 43 -15.55 -24.03 24.37
C LEU A 43 -14.11 -23.86 24.85
N GLY A 44 -13.94 -23.80 26.17
CA GLY A 44 -12.63 -23.89 26.81
C GLY A 44 -12.26 -25.34 27.08
N ASP A 45 -11.02 -25.74 26.79
CA ASP A 45 -10.52 -27.10 27.07
C ASP A 45 -9.71 -27.22 28.36
N GLY A 46 -9.79 -26.19 29.24
CA GLY A 46 -9.06 -26.13 30.51
C GLY A 46 -7.58 -25.76 30.38
N ARG A 47 -7.00 -25.67 29.16
CA ARG A 47 -5.58 -25.33 28.93
C ARG A 47 -5.37 -23.91 28.41
N MET A 48 -6.19 -22.96 28.88
CA MET A 48 -6.26 -21.59 28.38
C MET A 48 -6.55 -21.48 26.86
N LYS A 49 -7.06 -22.54 26.25
CA LYS A 49 -7.44 -22.55 24.83
C LYS A 49 -8.95 -22.50 24.71
N THR A 50 -9.43 -21.43 24.09
CA THR A 50 -10.83 -21.26 23.72
C THR A 50 -10.99 -21.55 22.23
N THR A 51 -11.82 -22.52 21.88
CA THR A 51 -12.19 -22.82 20.49
C THR A 51 -13.60 -22.32 20.24
N ILE A 52 -13.79 -21.56 19.16
CA ILE A 52 -15.13 -21.13 18.73
C ILE A 52 -15.66 -22.15 17.73
N ILE A 53 -16.85 -22.68 18.01
CA ILE A 53 -17.51 -23.67 17.17
C ILE A 53 -18.81 -23.07 16.61
N ALA A 54 -19.02 -23.21 15.31
CA ALA A 54 -20.30 -22.94 14.67
C ALA A 54 -21.26 -24.11 14.97
N THR A 55 -22.29 -23.84 15.76
CA THR A 55 -23.34 -24.82 16.13
C THR A 55 -24.48 -24.83 15.11
N CYS A 56 -24.74 -23.68 14.47
CA CYS A 56 -25.70 -23.55 13.39
C CYS A 56 -25.06 -22.80 12.22
N ALA A 57 -24.95 -23.46 11.06
CA ALA A 57 -24.39 -22.88 9.85
C ALA A 57 -25.00 -23.52 8.59
N SER A 58 -25.10 -22.73 7.52
CA SER A 58 -25.56 -23.20 6.21
C SER A 58 -24.52 -22.89 5.13
N PRO A 59 -24.20 -23.86 4.24
CA PRO A 59 -23.41 -23.58 3.05
C PRO A 59 -24.19 -22.70 2.09
N VAL A 60 -23.54 -21.67 1.58
CA VAL A 60 -24.13 -20.75 0.60
C VAL A 60 -23.20 -20.61 -0.59
N PRO A 61 -23.68 -20.55 -1.83
CA PRO A 61 -22.85 -20.22 -2.98
C PRO A 61 -22.29 -18.79 -2.86
N PRO A 62 -21.04 -18.52 -3.27
CA PRO A 62 -20.49 -17.17 -3.32
C PRO A 62 -21.35 -16.19 -4.13
N ALA A 63 -22.01 -16.67 -5.19
CA ALA A 63 -22.90 -15.88 -6.03
C ALA A 63 -24.07 -15.25 -5.25
N TRP A 64 -24.62 -15.94 -4.26
CA TRP A 64 -25.68 -15.39 -3.42
C TRP A 64 -25.17 -14.23 -2.57
N LEU A 65 -23.96 -14.36 -2.01
CA LEU A 65 -23.33 -13.27 -1.25
C LEU A 65 -23.08 -12.04 -2.12
N VAL A 66 -22.70 -12.24 -3.38
CA VAL A 66 -22.49 -11.15 -4.34
C VAL A 66 -23.80 -10.45 -4.68
N ALA A 67 -24.87 -11.21 -4.89
CA ALA A 67 -26.22 -10.69 -5.17
C ALA A 67 -26.75 -9.84 -4.01
N GLU A 68 -26.50 -10.27 -2.77
CA GLU A 68 -26.82 -9.52 -1.54
C GLU A 68 -25.86 -8.34 -1.26
N GLY A 69 -24.95 -8.02 -2.18
CA GLY A 69 -24.06 -6.87 -2.04
C GLY A 69 -22.89 -7.07 -1.07
N LEU A 70 -22.61 -8.30 -0.62
CA LEU A 70 -21.52 -8.55 0.32
C LEU A 70 -20.15 -8.35 -0.32
N GLY A 71 -19.31 -7.55 0.33
CA GLY A 71 -17.94 -7.28 -0.09
C GLY A 71 -17.77 -5.91 -0.74
N ARG A 72 -16.57 -5.67 -1.24
CA ARG A 72 -16.20 -4.42 -1.92
C ARG A 72 -15.54 -4.73 -3.24
N ASP A 73 -15.88 -3.95 -4.26
CA ASP A 73 -15.25 -4.05 -5.56
C ASP A 73 -13.87 -3.38 -5.51
N ARG A 74 -12.89 -3.97 -6.19
CA ARG A 74 -11.55 -3.40 -6.39
C ARG A 74 -11.04 -3.74 -7.79
N VAL A 75 -10.20 -2.88 -8.35
CA VAL A 75 -9.57 -3.15 -9.65
C VAL A 75 -8.38 -4.09 -9.47
N ALA A 76 -8.49 -5.32 -9.96
CA ALA A 76 -7.45 -6.34 -9.85
C ALA A 76 -6.47 -6.33 -11.02
N LYS A 77 -6.97 -6.16 -12.25
CA LYS A 77 -6.16 -6.01 -13.45
C LYS A 77 -6.74 -4.93 -14.33
N VAL A 78 -5.88 -4.22 -15.05
CA VAL A 78 -6.27 -3.18 -15.99
C VAL A 78 -5.44 -3.30 -17.26
N LYS A 79 -6.07 -3.05 -18.40
CA LYS A 79 -5.45 -2.98 -19.72
C LYS A 79 -5.99 -1.76 -20.47
N TRP A 80 -5.08 -1.11 -21.18
CA TRP A 80 -5.42 -0.11 -22.19
C TRP A 80 -5.30 -0.76 -23.57
N THR A 81 -6.37 -0.80 -24.35
CA THR A 81 -6.34 -1.46 -25.68
C THR A 81 -7.26 -0.73 -26.64
N ASN A 82 -6.73 -0.31 -27.79
CA ASN A 82 -7.48 0.40 -28.84
C ASN A 82 -8.29 1.61 -28.31
N GLY A 83 -7.72 2.37 -27.38
CA GLY A 83 -8.38 3.53 -26.77
C GLY A 83 -9.48 3.18 -25.76
N ARG A 84 -9.62 1.90 -25.37
CA ARG A 84 -10.58 1.45 -24.36
C ARG A 84 -9.88 1.05 -23.07
N LEU A 85 -10.56 1.33 -21.96
CA LEU A 85 -10.15 0.93 -20.63
C LEU A 85 -10.85 -0.38 -20.27
N ILE A 86 -10.11 -1.49 -20.25
CA ILE A 86 -10.66 -2.78 -19.83
C ILE A 86 -10.11 -3.14 -18.47
N ALA A 87 -11.00 -3.28 -17.48
CA ALA A 87 -10.65 -3.64 -16.12
C ALA A 87 -11.27 -4.97 -15.71
N THR A 88 -10.48 -5.78 -15.03
CA THR A 88 -10.95 -6.93 -14.27
C THR A 88 -11.16 -6.47 -12.83
N VAL A 89 -12.42 -6.47 -12.40
CA VAL A 89 -12.87 -6.05 -11.07
C VAL A 89 -13.21 -7.30 -10.26
N GLU A 90 -12.63 -7.38 -9.07
CA GLU A 90 -12.91 -8.44 -8.11
C GLU A 90 -13.83 -7.90 -7.01
N ARG A 91 -14.90 -8.63 -6.69
CA ARG A 91 -15.63 -8.41 -5.44
C ARG A 91 -14.96 -9.19 -4.33
N VAL A 92 -14.42 -8.48 -3.34
CA VAL A 92 -13.63 -9.08 -2.26
C VAL A 92 -14.34 -8.95 -0.92
N PHE A 93 -14.39 -10.05 -0.19
CA PHE A 93 -14.82 -10.11 1.19
C PHE A 93 -13.84 -10.96 1.99
N ALA A 94 -13.44 -10.52 3.19
CA ALA A 94 -12.54 -11.29 4.06
C ALA A 94 -11.21 -11.72 3.39
N ARG A 95 -10.65 -10.89 2.51
CA ARG A 95 -9.46 -11.20 1.68
C ARG A 95 -9.64 -12.38 0.70
N LYS A 96 -10.89 -12.76 0.42
CA LYS A 96 -11.26 -13.77 -0.58
C LYS A 96 -12.04 -13.11 -1.71
N VAL A 97 -11.76 -13.53 -2.93
CA VAL A 97 -12.49 -13.10 -4.13
C VAL A 97 -13.80 -13.90 -4.18
N LEU A 98 -14.92 -13.19 -4.21
CA LEU A 98 -16.27 -13.76 -4.32
C LEU A 98 -16.71 -13.91 -5.78
N ALA A 99 -16.35 -12.92 -6.60
CA ALA A 99 -16.63 -12.90 -8.02
C ALA A 99 -15.58 -12.04 -8.74
N GLU A 100 -15.36 -12.36 -10.00
CA GLU A 100 -14.51 -11.62 -10.92
C GLU A 100 -15.34 -11.23 -12.14
N ARG A 101 -15.23 -9.98 -12.58
CA ARG A 101 -15.95 -9.43 -13.73
C ARG A 101 -14.99 -8.60 -14.57
N THR A 102 -15.02 -8.76 -15.90
CA THR A 102 -14.21 -7.95 -16.81
C THR A 102 -15.13 -7.10 -17.68
N PHE A 103 -14.97 -5.79 -17.61
CA PHE A 103 -15.78 -4.81 -18.33
C PHE A 103 -15.04 -3.47 -18.44
N GLU A 104 -15.64 -2.52 -19.16
CA GLU A 104 -15.18 -1.14 -19.22
C GLU A 104 -15.73 -0.37 -18.01
N PRO A 105 -14.89 -0.02 -17.03
CA PRO A 105 -15.37 0.57 -15.79
C PRO A 105 -15.77 2.03 -15.99
N THR A 106 -16.67 2.51 -15.14
CA THR A 106 -17.10 3.92 -15.05
C THR A 106 -16.98 4.41 -13.60
N GLY A 107 -16.97 5.72 -13.42
CA GLY A 107 -16.87 6.43 -12.15
C GLY A 107 -15.67 6.00 -11.31
N ALA A 108 -15.91 5.67 -10.04
CA ALA A 108 -14.84 5.36 -9.08
C ALA A 108 -13.92 4.21 -9.55
N LEU A 109 -14.48 3.18 -10.20
CA LEU A 109 -13.70 2.06 -10.72
C LEU A 109 -12.87 2.46 -11.96
N ALA A 110 -13.37 3.40 -12.78
CA ALA A 110 -12.59 3.96 -13.88
C ALA A 110 -11.40 4.75 -13.34
N ARG A 111 -11.61 5.60 -12.34
CA ARG A 111 -10.54 6.36 -11.68
C ARG A 111 -9.48 5.44 -11.06
N GLU A 112 -9.88 4.38 -10.36
CA GLU A 112 -8.94 3.40 -9.81
C GLU A 112 -8.13 2.70 -10.92
N ALA A 113 -8.80 2.29 -12.01
CA ALA A 113 -8.15 1.64 -13.14
C ALA A 113 -7.17 2.57 -13.88
N LEU A 114 -7.57 3.83 -14.14
CA LEU A 114 -6.73 4.86 -14.75
C LEU A 114 -5.54 5.20 -13.86
N ALA A 115 -5.74 5.38 -12.55
CA ALA A 115 -4.67 5.60 -11.59
C ALA A 115 -3.62 4.47 -11.64
N GLN A 116 -4.06 3.20 -11.74
CA GLN A 116 -3.13 2.08 -11.92
C GLN A 116 -2.33 2.14 -13.24
N LEU A 117 -2.94 2.58 -14.34
CA LEU A 117 -2.24 2.73 -15.63
C LEU A 117 -1.23 3.88 -15.63
N ILE A 118 -1.61 5.02 -15.03
CA ILE A 118 -0.74 6.20 -14.89
C ILE A 118 0.43 5.88 -13.95
N ALA A 119 0.17 5.23 -12.81
CA ALA A 119 1.20 4.83 -11.86
C ALA A 119 2.25 3.88 -12.48
N ARG A 120 1.84 3.04 -13.46
CA ARG A 120 2.73 2.17 -14.23
C ARG A 120 3.44 2.90 -15.39
N GLY A 121 2.99 4.09 -15.76
CA GLY A 121 3.50 4.86 -16.91
C GLY A 121 2.99 4.37 -18.26
N THR A 122 1.92 3.58 -18.28
CA THR A 122 1.25 3.21 -19.55
C THR A 122 0.51 4.40 -20.15
N LEU A 123 0.00 5.28 -19.28
CA LEU A 123 -0.54 6.59 -19.63
C LEU A 123 0.34 7.66 -18.99
N PHE A 124 0.56 8.78 -19.68
CA PHE A 124 1.38 9.91 -19.22
C PHE A 124 2.74 9.47 -18.65
N GLY A 125 3.51 8.70 -19.43
CA GLY A 125 4.79 8.14 -18.99
C GLY A 125 5.75 9.18 -18.41
N ASP A 126 5.77 10.38 -18.98
CA ASP A 126 6.65 11.48 -18.57
C ASP A 126 6.35 12.01 -17.17
N SER A 127 5.09 11.96 -16.71
CA SER A 127 4.70 12.45 -15.38
C SER A 127 4.98 11.43 -14.28
N ARG A 128 5.08 10.14 -14.61
CA ARG A 128 5.17 9.04 -13.63
C ARG A 128 6.36 9.19 -12.69
N ASP A 129 7.56 9.42 -13.23
CA ASP A 129 8.78 9.44 -12.44
C ASP A 129 8.86 10.70 -11.58
N VAL A 130 8.51 11.85 -12.18
CA VAL A 130 8.43 13.15 -11.50
C VAL A 130 7.43 13.10 -10.35
N THR A 131 6.22 12.56 -10.60
CA THR A 131 5.17 12.44 -9.59
C THR A 131 5.58 11.51 -8.46
N ARG A 132 6.15 10.36 -8.79
CA ARG A 132 6.64 9.40 -7.78
C ARG A 132 7.69 10.04 -6.88
N GLU A 133 8.64 10.78 -7.45
CA GLU A 133 9.68 11.47 -6.68
C GLU A 133 9.08 12.57 -5.77
N ARG A 134 8.22 13.43 -6.33
CA ARG A 134 7.60 14.53 -5.58
C ARG A 134 6.74 14.00 -4.43
N LEU A 135 5.95 12.96 -4.67
CA LEU A 135 5.16 12.32 -3.61
C LEU A 135 6.05 11.64 -2.57
N ALA A 136 7.14 10.97 -2.95
CA ALA A 136 8.07 10.39 -1.99
C ALA A 136 8.68 11.46 -1.05
N LYS A 137 9.11 12.60 -1.61
CA LYS A 137 9.59 13.74 -0.82
C LYS A 137 8.51 14.31 0.08
N ARG A 138 7.27 14.45 -0.42
CA ARG A 138 6.13 14.94 0.35
C ARG A 138 5.77 14.03 1.52
N ARG A 139 5.76 12.72 1.30
CA ARG A 139 5.52 11.72 2.36
C ARG A 139 6.60 11.78 3.43
N LEU A 140 7.87 11.87 3.02
CA LEU A 140 8.98 12.05 3.96
C LEU A 140 8.78 13.32 4.79
N ALA A 141 8.45 14.44 4.14
CA ALA A 141 8.17 15.71 4.82
C ALA A 141 7.00 15.57 5.81
N ALA A 142 5.88 14.97 5.41
CA ALA A 142 4.71 14.75 6.26
C ALA A 142 5.07 13.93 7.51
N ARG A 143 5.86 12.86 7.35
CA ARG A 143 6.30 12.01 8.46
C ARG A 143 7.28 12.71 9.40
N LEU A 144 8.20 13.53 8.87
CA LEU A 144 9.10 14.35 9.68
C LEU A 144 8.35 15.46 10.44
N ALA A 145 7.37 16.09 9.79
CA ALA A 145 6.48 17.07 10.41
C ALA A 145 5.68 16.46 11.56
N ALA A 146 5.15 15.24 11.39
CA ALA A 146 4.46 14.50 12.45
C ALA A 146 5.34 14.20 13.68
N ARG A 147 6.67 14.16 13.51
CA ARG A 147 7.65 14.05 14.61
C ARG A 147 8.11 15.40 15.18
N GLY A 148 7.58 16.51 14.67
CA GLY A 148 7.96 17.87 15.09
C GLY A 148 9.29 18.36 14.51
N LEU A 149 9.90 17.64 13.56
CA LEU A 149 11.22 17.99 13.02
C LEU A 149 11.19 19.07 11.94
N LEU A 150 9.99 19.46 11.48
CA LEU A 150 9.78 20.52 10.50
C LEU A 150 8.89 21.67 11.03
N ALA A 151 8.51 21.63 12.31
CA ALA A 151 7.52 22.55 12.88
C ALA A 151 7.93 24.03 12.80
N ASP A 152 9.24 24.31 12.88
CA ASP A 152 9.79 25.68 12.83
C ASP A 152 10.11 26.17 11.41
N ILE A 153 9.92 25.32 10.39
CA ILE A 153 10.44 25.57 9.03
C ILE A 153 9.34 26.08 8.09
N ALA A 154 8.14 25.51 8.15
CA ALA A 154 7.04 25.89 7.28
C ALA A 154 5.69 25.47 7.86
N ASP A 155 4.61 26.01 7.30
CA ASP A 155 3.27 25.45 7.51
C ASP A 155 3.19 24.05 6.86
N THR A 156 3.23 23.02 7.70
CA THR A 156 3.18 21.61 7.27
C THR A 156 1.76 21.06 7.17
N THR A 157 0.72 21.88 7.37
CA THR A 157 -0.68 21.43 7.43
C THR A 157 -1.17 20.80 6.12
N THR A 158 -0.56 21.15 5.00
CA THR A 158 -0.90 20.63 3.66
C THR A 158 -0.12 19.37 3.27
N LEU A 159 0.80 18.91 4.12
CA LEU A 159 1.61 17.72 3.85
C LEU A 159 0.83 16.46 4.23
N THR A 160 0.62 15.57 3.25
CA THR A 160 -0.07 14.28 3.46
C THR A 160 0.88 13.11 3.20
N ASP A 161 0.70 12.03 3.97
CA ASP A 161 1.39 10.74 3.76
C ASP A 161 0.55 9.85 2.83
N GLU A 162 0.36 10.32 1.59
CA GLU A 162 -0.38 9.59 0.57
C GLU A 162 0.57 8.84 -0.37
N ASP A 163 0.23 7.59 -0.69
CA ASP A 163 0.94 6.84 -1.71
C ASP A 163 0.51 7.25 -3.14
N HIS A 164 1.38 6.95 -4.10
CA HIS A 164 1.21 7.38 -5.48
C HIS A 164 -0.14 6.95 -6.11
N PRO A 165 -0.61 5.69 -5.94
CA PRO A 165 -1.92 5.30 -6.43
C PRO A 165 -3.09 6.05 -5.78
N SER A 166 -3.09 6.24 -4.45
CA SER A 166 -4.20 6.92 -3.77
C SER A 166 -4.26 8.39 -4.14
N TRP A 167 -3.11 9.06 -4.25
CA TRP A 167 -3.02 10.45 -4.71
C TRP A 167 -3.60 10.60 -6.12
N LEU A 168 -3.27 9.69 -7.05
CA LEU A 168 -3.82 9.70 -8.40
C LEU A 168 -5.34 9.52 -8.42
N VAL A 169 -5.90 8.65 -7.58
CA VAL A 169 -7.36 8.47 -7.49
C VAL A 169 -8.04 9.74 -6.99
N ALA A 170 -7.49 10.37 -5.95
CA ALA A 170 -8.00 11.63 -5.44
C ALA A 170 -7.91 12.72 -6.52
N ARG A 171 -6.77 12.82 -7.20
CA ARG A 171 -6.55 13.79 -8.27
C ARG A 171 -7.52 13.62 -9.44
N LEU A 172 -7.73 12.38 -9.92
CA LEU A 172 -8.70 12.09 -10.98
C LEU A 172 -10.15 12.38 -10.54
N THR A 173 -10.43 12.26 -9.24
CA THR A 173 -11.74 12.64 -8.69
C THR A 173 -11.94 14.15 -8.72
N GLU A 174 -10.92 14.94 -8.33
CA GLU A 174 -10.94 16.41 -8.42
C GLU A 174 -11.11 16.92 -9.86
N LEU A 175 -10.46 16.24 -10.81
CA LEU A 175 -10.55 16.55 -12.23
C LEU A 175 -11.90 16.14 -12.86
N GLY A 176 -12.77 15.45 -12.12
CA GLY A 176 -14.09 15.05 -12.60
C GLY A 176 -14.07 13.92 -13.63
N VAL A 177 -13.03 13.07 -13.61
CA VAL A 177 -12.90 11.94 -14.54
C VAL A 177 -13.90 10.85 -14.15
N GLU A 178 -14.76 10.47 -15.09
CA GLU A 178 -15.81 9.46 -14.92
C GLU A 178 -15.65 8.29 -15.89
N GLU A 179 -15.03 8.49 -17.06
CA GLU A 179 -14.88 7.44 -18.08
C GLU A 179 -13.54 7.47 -18.82
N ALA A 180 -13.31 6.46 -19.66
CA ALA A 180 -12.06 6.33 -20.42
C ALA A 180 -11.85 7.47 -21.42
N GLY A 181 -12.93 8.03 -21.97
CA GLY A 181 -12.88 9.13 -22.94
C GLY A 181 -12.28 10.41 -22.37
N ASP A 182 -12.48 10.66 -21.07
CA ASP A 182 -11.97 11.84 -20.38
C ASP A 182 -10.44 11.92 -20.39
N VAL A 183 -9.76 10.79 -20.56
CA VAL A 183 -8.29 10.74 -20.67
C VAL A 183 -7.78 11.61 -21.82
N ALA A 184 -8.56 11.76 -22.90
CA ALA A 184 -8.20 12.61 -24.04
C ALA A 184 -8.21 14.11 -23.69
N LEU A 185 -8.87 14.50 -22.60
CA LEU A 185 -8.93 15.87 -22.10
C LEU A 185 -7.79 16.19 -21.12
N LEU A 186 -7.09 15.17 -20.64
CA LEU A 186 -6.02 15.31 -19.66
C LEU A 186 -4.67 15.54 -20.33
N SER A 187 -3.85 16.32 -19.66
CA SER A 187 -2.43 16.51 -19.96
C SER A 187 -1.54 15.81 -18.94
N ALA A 188 -0.24 15.73 -19.24
CA ALA A 188 0.73 15.21 -18.29
C ALA A 188 0.82 16.06 -17.00
N GLU A 189 0.58 17.37 -17.10
CA GLU A 189 0.64 18.29 -15.95
C GLU A 189 -0.50 18.02 -14.96
N ASP A 190 -1.68 17.64 -15.44
CA ASP A 190 -2.86 17.38 -14.59
C ASP A 190 -2.64 16.22 -13.61
N VAL A 191 -1.83 15.25 -14.03
CA VAL A 191 -1.47 14.05 -13.27
C VAL A 191 -0.07 14.14 -12.67
N THR A 192 0.55 15.31 -12.74
CA THR A 192 1.85 15.56 -12.12
C THR A 192 1.67 16.13 -10.72
N ALA A 193 2.25 15.47 -9.71
CA ALA A 193 2.17 16.00 -8.33
C ALA A 193 2.80 17.39 -8.24
N PRO A 194 2.21 18.33 -7.48
CA PRO A 194 2.77 19.66 -7.31
C PRO A 194 4.10 19.62 -6.57
N ASN A 195 4.93 20.64 -6.79
CA ASN A 195 6.17 20.83 -6.03
C ASN A 195 5.87 20.98 -4.53
N LEU A 196 6.86 20.65 -3.71
CA LEU A 196 6.84 21.01 -2.30
C LEU A 196 7.01 22.53 -2.14
N PRO A 197 6.49 23.12 -1.04
CA PRO A 197 6.89 24.45 -0.62
C PRO A 197 8.43 24.54 -0.56
N TRP A 198 8.98 25.67 -1.03
CA TRP A 198 10.42 25.79 -1.26
C TRP A 198 11.22 25.68 0.04
N GLU A 199 10.67 26.17 1.15
CA GLU A 199 11.24 26.09 2.50
C GLU A 199 11.41 24.63 2.94
N VAL A 200 10.36 23.83 2.74
CA VAL A 200 10.35 22.40 3.06
C VAL A 200 11.33 21.65 2.16
N ALA A 201 11.33 21.95 0.86
CA ALA A 201 12.24 21.34 -0.10
C ALA A 201 13.70 21.62 0.26
N GLN A 202 14.03 22.87 0.60
CA GLN A 202 15.38 23.26 1.00
C GLN A 202 15.83 22.56 2.29
N ALA A 203 14.95 22.48 3.30
CA ALA A 203 15.26 21.77 4.53
C ALA A 203 15.49 20.28 4.31
N LEU A 204 14.70 19.64 3.45
CA LEU A 204 14.92 18.25 3.06
C LEU A 204 16.25 18.06 2.32
N ASP A 205 16.55 18.90 1.33
CA ASP A 205 17.79 18.78 0.56
C ASP A 205 19.03 19.02 1.44
N GLN A 206 18.93 19.89 2.44
CA GLN A 206 20.02 20.17 3.37
C GLN A 206 20.22 19.07 4.41
N HIS A 207 19.14 18.57 5.03
CA HIS A 207 19.22 17.67 6.17
C HIS A 207 19.04 16.20 5.81
N PHE A 208 18.31 15.90 4.74
CA PHE A 208 17.94 14.57 4.29
C PHE A 208 18.11 14.43 2.76
N PRO A 209 19.31 14.71 2.20
CA PRO A 209 19.54 14.62 0.76
C PRO A 209 19.36 13.19 0.27
N ALA A 210 18.94 13.01 -0.98
CA ALA A 210 18.74 11.68 -1.58
C ALA A 210 20.04 10.88 -1.73
N GLU A 211 21.16 11.57 -1.99
CA GLU A 211 22.49 10.99 -2.09
C GLU A 211 23.50 11.83 -1.32
N VAL A 212 24.47 11.16 -0.70
CA VAL A 212 25.61 11.79 -0.04
C VAL A 212 26.88 11.27 -0.65
N SER A 213 27.71 12.17 -1.16
CA SER A 213 29.05 11.87 -1.65
C SER A 213 30.09 12.30 -0.62
N THR A 214 30.97 11.37 -0.27
CA THR A 214 32.21 11.64 0.48
C THR A 214 33.39 11.55 -0.46
N VAL A 215 34.59 11.93 0.01
CA VAL A 215 35.84 11.81 -0.76
C VAL A 215 36.07 10.38 -1.28
N ASP A 216 35.68 9.39 -0.50
CA ASP A 216 35.99 7.98 -0.77
C ASP A 216 34.82 7.23 -1.45
N ALA A 217 33.56 7.63 -1.23
CA ALA A 217 32.39 6.86 -1.70
C ALA A 217 31.11 7.69 -1.79
N ARG A 218 30.19 7.21 -2.65
CA ARG A 218 28.82 7.74 -2.82
C ARG A 218 27.80 6.77 -2.22
N TYR A 219 26.86 7.33 -1.47
CA TYR A 219 25.81 6.61 -0.78
C TYR A 219 24.44 7.17 -1.17
N ARG A 220 23.46 6.28 -1.32
CA ARG A 220 22.04 6.61 -1.35
C ARG A 220 21.51 6.63 0.08
N VAL A 221 20.76 7.66 0.42
CA VAL A 221 20.17 7.83 1.74
C VAL A 221 18.76 7.23 1.74
N GLU A 222 18.53 6.28 2.64
CA GLU A 222 17.20 5.78 2.97
C GLU A 222 16.84 6.21 4.38
N VAL A 223 15.68 6.84 4.55
CA VAL A 223 15.24 7.37 5.85
C VAL A 223 14.13 6.48 6.39
N ASP A 224 14.38 5.85 7.52
CA ASP A 224 13.37 5.16 8.32
C ASP A 224 12.88 6.08 9.42
N VAL A 225 11.74 6.74 9.17
CA VAL A 225 11.17 7.71 10.11
C VAL A 225 10.60 7.03 11.35
N ASP A 226 10.15 5.79 11.27
CA ASP A 226 9.53 5.07 12.40
C ASP A 226 10.59 4.63 13.41
N GLU A 227 11.69 4.04 12.91
CA GLU A 227 12.81 3.60 13.76
C GLU A 227 13.75 4.77 14.11
N GLY A 228 13.63 5.91 13.42
CA GLY A 228 14.53 7.05 13.59
C GLY A 228 15.96 6.72 13.12
N GLU A 229 16.06 6.01 12.00
CA GLU A 229 17.32 5.56 11.44
C GLU A 229 17.52 6.06 10.01
N ILE A 230 18.78 6.28 9.66
CA ILE A 230 19.20 6.61 8.30
C ILE A 230 20.13 5.52 7.82
N ILE A 231 19.81 4.98 6.67
CA ILE A 231 20.52 3.87 6.06
C ILE A 231 21.25 4.41 4.82
N LEU A 232 22.57 4.44 4.89
CA LEU A 232 23.43 4.80 3.76
C LEU A 232 23.77 3.55 2.96
N ARG A 233 23.14 3.39 1.79
CA ARG A 233 23.43 2.31 0.86
C ARG A 233 24.53 2.70 -0.10
N TYR A 234 25.58 1.89 -0.17
CA TYR A 234 26.69 2.14 -1.09
C TYR A 234 26.23 2.08 -2.56
N VAL A 235 26.59 3.11 -3.34
CA VAL A 235 26.30 3.23 -4.78
C VAL A 235 27.58 3.11 -5.62
N GLY A 236 28.70 3.67 -5.16
CA GLY A 236 29.98 3.62 -5.88
C GLY A 236 31.15 4.23 -5.12
N GLY A 237 32.40 3.94 -5.52
CA GLY A 237 33.64 4.39 -4.85
C GLY A 237 34.34 3.29 -4.05
N ASN A 238 35.05 3.62 -2.99
CA ASN A 238 35.76 2.65 -2.16
C ASN A 238 34.82 2.02 -1.12
N ARG A 239 34.52 0.72 -1.28
CA ARG A 239 33.58 0.01 -0.42
C ARG A 239 34.22 -0.40 0.90
N GLY A 240 33.46 -0.31 1.99
CA GLY A 240 33.82 -0.88 3.29
C GLY A 240 34.45 0.08 4.29
N ARG A 241 34.70 1.34 3.91
CA ARG A 241 35.13 2.38 4.86
C ARG A 241 33.93 3.18 5.33
N VAL A 242 33.70 3.19 6.64
CA VAL A 242 32.65 3.99 7.27
C VAL A 242 33.01 5.48 7.13
N PRO A 243 32.13 6.32 6.54
CA PRO A 243 32.38 7.75 6.40
C PRO A 243 32.44 8.42 7.78
N LYS A 244 33.28 9.46 7.91
CA LYS A 244 33.33 10.28 9.12
C LYS A 244 32.04 11.09 9.25
N ARG A 245 31.57 11.28 10.48
CA ARG A 245 30.38 12.10 10.80
C ARG A 245 30.42 13.51 10.21
N SER A 246 31.61 14.12 10.17
CA SER A 246 31.84 15.46 9.61
C SER A 246 31.65 15.55 8.09
N ALA A 247 31.66 14.42 7.39
CA ALA A 247 31.43 14.35 5.95
C ALA A 247 29.96 14.07 5.60
N LEU A 248 29.07 13.99 6.60
CA LEU A 248 27.65 13.68 6.44
C LEU A 248 26.78 14.86 6.88
N PRO A 249 25.57 15.02 6.31
CA PRO A 249 24.56 15.95 6.80
C PRO A 249 24.22 15.77 8.28
N ALA A 250 23.62 16.79 8.89
CA ALA A 250 23.31 16.78 10.31
C ALA A 250 22.29 15.70 10.72
N PHE A 251 21.36 15.30 9.84
CA PHE A 251 20.37 14.24 10.11
C PHE A 251 19.71 14.33 11.50
N PRO A 252 19.02 15.45 11.81
CA PRO A 252 18.57 15.77 13.16
C PRO A 252 17.59 14.71 13.70
N GLY A 253 17.95 14.09 14.83
CA GLY A 253 17.08 13.11 15.50
C GLY A 253 17.15 11.68 14.93
N PHE A 254 18.16 11.38 14.10
CA PHE A 254 18.33 10.05 13.49
C PHE A 254 19.69 9.41 13.81
N LYS A 255 19.69 8.08 13.96
CA LYS A 255 20.91 7.26 14.02
C LYS A 255 21.34 6.87 12.61
N ILE A 256 22.64 6.95 12.31
CA ILE A 256 23.14 6.67 10.96
C ILE A 256 23.75 5.27 10.91
N LYS A 257 23.28 4.46 9.96
CA LYS A 257 23.77 3.12 9.62
C LYS A 257 24.31 3.11 8.20
N VAL A 258 25.40 2.39 7.96
CA VAL A 258 26.09 2.31 6.67
C VAL A 258 26.16 0.86 6.24
N ASP A 259 25.76 0.59 5.00
CA ASP A 259 25.94 -0.72 4.37
C ASP A 259 27.41 -0.87 3.93
N THR A 260 28.15 -1.72 4.64
CA THR A 260 29.55 -2.03 4.30
C THR A 260 29.68 -3.19 3.32
N GLY A 261 28.58 -3.85 2.96
CA GLY A 261 28.55 -5.12 2.21
C GLY A 261 28.83 -6.38 3.03
N LYS A 262 29.36 -6.23 4.25
CA LYS A 262 29.53 -7.33 5.23
C LYS A 262 28.54 -7.23 6.41
N GLY A 263 27.72 -6.18 6.41
CA GLY A 263 26.78 -5.86 7.48
C GLY A 263 26.59 -4.35 7.64
N TRP A 264 25.80 -3.98 8.64
CA TRP A 264 25.51 -2.59 9.01
C TRP A 264 26.53 -2.08 10.01
N ALA A 265 27.17 -0.96 9.71
CA ALA A 265 28.02 -0.23 10.65
C ALA A 265 27.30 1.04 11.11
N VAL A 266 27.30 1.32 12.41
CA VAL A 266 26.77 2.57 12.96
C VAL A 266 27.83 3.65 12.84
N VAL A 267 27.45 4.84 12.39
CA VAL A 267 28.32 6.03 12.42
C VAL A 267 28.08 6.73 13.75
N GLU A 268 29.11 6.79 14.59
CA GLU A 268 29.16 7.61 15.80
C GLU A 268 29.52 9.08 15.46
#